data_AF-A0A3N5AFS2-F1
#
_entry.id   AF-A0A3N5AFS2-F1
#
_cell.length_a   1.000
_cell.length_b   1.000
_cell.length_c   1.000
_cell.angle_alpha   90.00
_cell.angle_beta   90.00
_cell.angle_gamma   90.00
#
_symmetry.space_group_name_H-M   'P 1'
#
loop_
_entity.id
_entity.type
_entity.pdbx_description
1 polymer ?
#
loop_
_entity_poly.entity_id
_entity_poly.type
_entity_poly.pdbx_seq_one_letter_code
_entity_poly.pdbx_strand_id
1 'polypeptide(L)'
;MAQPAMSVTPYWELTFDADGDVDGRERDRLLAEVTKRGVRDLIVFAHGWNNDRSGATALCSRFFAPVPELAAQAKIGYVGVIWPSMRFCDEPIPDFPKSVVAMEAEAAPAPALDKDTRHALLETFPGRATVVDQIARMLDQRPENELEEFGRLVRLLVELVPGGPQPLFAADTLAEGVPQSEPVLFTGDTAALCDEFAQALAAVRSGDDTEGFSLPNPWDGAKELLRQATYYAMKRRAGTVGERGLGRVVGQLAASAPAVRVHLVGHSFGGRLVSFALRGLPEGVHTVKSVTLLQGAFSHYAFAARLPFDAHAGGVLQGQQNRVDGPLVCCYSHFDAALGTIYPLASRMADDAQGVVEGATEGFGIGEMLGAKWGAMGHDGVQAVPGTRAYKLADALVSTLPTSGCVNIDAAAVVKSGGPPAGAHSDIVHRELAQVVLAAGRIR
;
A
#
# COMPACT_ATOMS: atom_id res chain seq x y z
N MET A 1 6.73 -23.48 -16.32
CA MET A 1 8.02 -23.46 -15.61
C MET A 1 7.76 -23.86 -14.15
N ALA A 2 8.60 -24.72 -13.56
CA ALA A 2 8.44 -25.09 -12.15
C ALA A 2 8.62 -23.84 -11.28
N GLN A 3 7.72 -23.60 -10.32
CA GLN A 3 7.91 -22.52 -9.35
C GLN A 3 9.23 -22.79 -8.58
N PRO A 4 10.15 -21.80 -8.48
CA PRO A 4 11.36 -21.97 -7.70
C PRO A 4 10.98 -22.29 -6.25
N ALA A 5 11.72 -23.21 -5.63
CA ALA A 5 11.52 -23.55 -4.22
C ALA A 5 11.70 -22.30 -3.33
N MET A 6 10.91 -22.20 -2.27
CA MET A 6 11.05 -21.11 -1.29
C MET A 6 12.47 -21.05 -0.73
N SER A 7 13.03 -19.84 -0.63
CA SER A 7 14.40 -19.60 -0.14
C SER A 7 14.60 -19.92 1.35
N VAL A 8 13.50 -20.08 2.10
CA VAL A 8 13.51 -20.23 3.55
C VAL A 8 12.60 -21.37 4.02
N THR A 9 12.89 -21.90 5.20
CA THR A 9 12.10 -22.93 5.88
C THR A 9 12.19 -22.76 7.40
N PRO A 10 11.10 -23.00 8.17
CA PRO A 10 9.75 -23.30 7.72
C PRO A 10 9.01 -22.07 7.17
N TYR A 11 8.20 -22.27 6.13
CA TYR A 11 7.39 -21.22 5.49
C TYR A 11 5.92 -21.63 5.44
N TRP A 12 5.03 -20.68 5.71
CA TRP A 12 3.58 -20.79 5.56
C TRP A 12 3.03 -19.66 4.70
N GLU A 13 1.89 -19.90 4.06
CA GLU A 13 1.07 -18.85 3.45
C GLU A 13 -0.17 -18.63 4.31
N LEU A 14 -0.66 -17.41 4.35
CA LEU A 14 -1.99 -17.07 4.84
C LEU A 14 -2.73 -16.31 3.74
N THR A 15 -3.66 -16.99 3.09
CA THR A 15 -4.52 -16.44 2.05
C THR A 15 -5.77 -15.84 2.67
N PHE A 16 -6.06 -14.60 2.32
CA PHE A 16 -7.28 -13.91 2.69
C PHE A 16 -8.10 -13.57 1.45
N ASP A 17 -9.42 -13.56 1.60
CA ASP A 17 -10.32 -12.96 0.62
C ASP A 17 -10.49 -11.44 0.84
N ALA A 18 -11.38 -10.81 0.06
CA ALA A 18 -11.61 -9.37 0.10
C ALA A 18 -12.28 -8.88 1.39
N ASP A 19 -12.94 -9.78 2.13
CA ASP A 19 -13.63 -9.48 3.39
C ASP A 19 -12.74 -9.73 4.62
N GLY A 20 -11.54 -10.29 4.38
CA GLY A 20 -10.56 -10.61 5.40
C GLY A 20 -10.73 -12.00 6.00
N ASP A 21 -11.53 -12.87 5.37
CA ASP A 21 -11.64 -14.26 5.80
C ASP A 21 -10.40 -15.03 5.33
N VAL A 22 -9.76 -15.72 6.27
CA VAL A 22 -8.54 -16.50 6.04
C VAL A 22 -8.88 -17.91 5.58
N ASP A 23 -8.07 -18.49 4.69
CA ASP A 23 -8.12 -19.93 4.44
C ASP A 23 -7.87 -20.69 5.76
N GLY A 24 -8.92 -21.37 6.23
CA GLY A 24 -8.90 -22.06 7.51
C GLY A 24 -7.84 -23.16 7.58
N ARG A 25 -7.55 -23.85 6.47
CA ARG A 25 -6.55 -24.92 6.44
C ARG A 25 -5.13 -24.37 6.57
N GLU A 26 -4.85 -23.27 5.86
CA GLU A 26 -3.56 -22.58 5.94
C GLU A 26 -3.32 -22.03 7.36
N ARG A 27 -4.34 -21.37 7.93
CA ARG A 27 -4.32 -20.90 9.33
C ARG A 27 -4.08 -22.04 10.31
N ASP A 28 -4.91 -23.08 10.26
CA ASP A 28 -4.85 -24.18 11.24
C ASP A 28 -3.52 -24.93 11.15
N ARG A 29 -2.94 -25.03 9.94
CA ARG A 29 -1.60 -25.57 9.75
C ARG A 29 -0.52 -24.72 10.41
N LEU A 30 -0.55 -23.40 10.26
CA LEU A 30 0.39 -22.50 10.95
C LEU A 30 0.28 -22.68 12.46
N LEU A 31 -0.94 -22.60 13.02
CA LEU A 31 -1.19 -22.74 14.46
C LEU A 31 -0.71 -24.09 15.00
N ALA A 32 -0.91 -25.17 14.25
CA ALA A 32 -0.53 -26.52 14.65
C ALA A 32 0.97 -26.80 14.53
N GLU A 33 1.67 -26.18 13.57
CA GLU A 33 3.08 -26.47 13.27
C GLU A 33 4.06 -25.51 13.95
N VAL A 34 3.70 -24.24 14.20
CA VAL A 34 4.64 -23.21 14.65
C VAL A 34 5.45 -23.63 15.88
N THR A 35 4.78 -24.13 16.92
CA THR A 35 5.44 -24.61 18.15
C THR A 35 6.14 -25.95 17.93
N LYS A 36 5.57 -26.85 17.11
CA LYS A 36 6.18 -28.17 16.81
C LYS A 36 7.51 -28.03 16.05
N ARG A 37 7.62 -27.00 15.21
CA ARG A 37 8.84 -26.63 14.48
C ARG A 37 9.84 -25.87 15.35
N GLY A 38 9.50 -25.57 16.61
CA GLY A 38 10.36 -24.86 17.56
C GLY A 38 10.57 -23.39 17.23
N VAL A 39 9.68 -22.76 16.45
CA VAL A 39 9.76 -21.35 16.08
C VAL A 39 9.64 -20.48 17.34
N ARG A 40 10.55 -19.51 17.46
CA ARG A 40 10.51 -18.48 18.50
C ARG A 40 10.07 -17.13 17.95
N ASP A 41 10.59 -16.77 16.78
CA ASP A 41 10.33 -15.50 16.11
C ASP A 41 9.66 -15.80 14.76
N LEU A 42 8.45 -15.27 14.54
CA LEU A 42 7.66 -15.46 13.34
C LEU A 42 7.63 -14.15 12.55
N ILE A 43 8.32 -14.12 11.41
CA ILE A 43 8.32 -12.97 10.51
C ILE A 43 7.17 -13.14 9.52
N VAL A 44 6.23 -12.20 9.56
CA VAL A 44 5.05 -12.16 8.68
C VAL A 44 5.23 -11.02 7.69
N PHE A 45 5.26 -11.33 6.40
CA PHE A 45 5.42 -10.35 5.33
C PHE A 45 4.14 -10.21 4.52
N ALA A 46 3.59 -8.99 4.48
CA ALA A 46 2.51 -8.62 3.59
C ALA A 46 3.05 -7.81 2.42
N HIS A 47 2.91 -8.36 1.22
CA HIS A 47 3.26 -7.64 -0.01
C HIS A 47 2.29 -6.48 -0.24
N GLY A 48 2.75 -5.51 -1.03
CA GLY A 48 1.92 -4.43 -1.54
C GLY A 48 1.15 -4.83 -2.79
N TRP A 49 1.32 -4.01 -3.82
CA TRP A 49 0.59 -4.11 -5.06
C TRP A 49 1.08 -5.27 -5.94
N ASN A 50 0.24 -6.28 -6.19
CA ASN A 50 0.58 -7.43 -7.03
C ASN A 50 -0.67 -8.06 -7.67
N ASN A 51 -0.51 -8.81 -8.78
CA ASN A 51 -1.62 -9.38 -9.55
C ASN A 51 -1.88 -10.87 -9.32
N ASP A 52 -0.88 -11.62 -8.84
CA ASP A 52 -1.03 -13.06 -8.69
C ASP A 52 -0.20 -13.63 -7.52
N ARG A 53 -0.64 -14.79 -7.02
CA ARG A 53 0.01 -15.48 -5.91
C ARG A 53 1.49 -15.78 -6.18
N SER A 54 1.84 -16.15 -7.42
CA SER A 54 3.22 -16.56 -7.74
C SER A 54 4.21 -15.40 -7.63
N GLY A 55 3.82 -14.20 -8.08
CA GLY A 55 4.58 -12.97 -7.87
C GLY A 55 4.74 -12.64 -6.39
N ALA A 56 3.69 -12.85 -5.58
CA ALA A 56 3.70 -12.53 -4.15
C ALA A 56 4.65 -13.46 -3.40
N THR A 57 4.53 -14.76 -3.67
CA THR A 57 5.40 -15.79 -3.11
C THR A 57 6.85 -15.61 -3.57
N ALA A 58 7.09 -15.21 -4.83
CA ALA A 58 8.43 -14.88 -5.33
C ALA A 58 9.04 -13.66 -4.62
N LEU A 59 8.25 -12.61 -4.37
CA LEU A 59 8.69 -11.45 -3.60
C LEU A 59 9.03 -11.84 -2.15
N CYS A 60 8.17 -12.63 -1.49
CA CYS A 60 8.45 -13.16 -0.15
C CYS A 60 9.76 -13.95 -0.13
N SER A 61 9.95 -14.86 -1.09
CA SER A 61 11.16 -15.68 -1.22
C SER A 61 12.40 -14.81 -1.38
N ARG A 62 12.37 -13.80 -2.26
CA ARG A 62 13.49 -12.87 -2.47
C ARG A 62 13.77 -12.03 -1.21
N PHE A 63 12.75 -11.50 -0.56
CA PHE A 63 12.89 -10.67 0.63
C PHE A 63 13.45 -11.45 1.83
N PHE A 64 13.01 -12.70 2.02
CA PHE A 64 13.47 -13.53 3.13
C PHE A 64 14.83 -14.20 2.89
N ALA A 65 15.27 -14.31 1.63
CA ALA A 65 16.51 -15.00 1.27
C ALA A 65 17.75 -14.67 2.12
N PRO A 66 18.04 -13.41 2.50
CA PRO A 66 19.20 -13.11 3.34
C PRO A 66 19.03 -13.47 4.82
N VAL A 67 17.82 -13.69 5.32
CA VAL A 67 17.53 -13.82 6.76
C VAL A 67 18.22 -15.02 7.42
N PRO A 68 18.23 -16.24 6.84
CA PRO A 68 18.91 -17.38 7.45
C PRO A 68 20.41 -17.18 7.65
N GLU A 69 21.06 -16.42 6.77
CA GLU A 69 22.48 -16.09 6.91
C GLU A 69 22.70 -15.03 8.00
N LEU A 70 21.84 -14.00 8.02
CA LEU A 70 21.93 -12.88 8.96
C LEU A 70 21.61 -13.28 10.41
N ALA A 71 20.78 -14.31 10.61
CA ALA A 71 20.33 -14.77 11.92
C ALA A 71 20.38 -16.30 12.03
N ALA A 72 21.53 -16.89 11.69
CA ALA A 72 21.70 -18.35 11.59
C ALA A 72 21.41 -19.14 12.89
N GLN A 73 21.50 -18.50 14.06
CA GLN A 73 21.23 -19.12 15.36
C GLN A 73 19.76 -18.94 15.82
N ALA A 74 19.02 -18.04 15.19
CA ALA A 74 17.65 -17.75 15.54
C ALA A 74 16.70 -18.84 15.05
N LYS A 75 15.64 -19.11 15.84
CA LYS A 75 14.59 -20.06 15.46
C LYS A 75 13.45 -19.31 14.77
N ILE A 76 13.66 -19.00 13.49
CA ILE A 76 12.75 -18.16 12.71
C ILE A 76 11.77 -19.01 11.91
N GLY A 77 10.49 -18.63 11.93
CA GLY A 77 9.49 -19.06 10.97
C GLY A 77 9.07 -17.91 10.06
N TYR A 78 8.61 -18.21 8.85
CA TYR A 78 8.28 -17.21 7.83
C TYR A 78 6.84 -17.38 7.35
N VAL A 79 6.11 -16.27 7.22
CA VAL A 79 4.74 -16.25 6.69
C VAL A 79 4.64 -15.23 5.57
N GLY A 80 4.16 -15.66 4.40
CA GLY A 80 3.69 -14.76 3.35
C GLY A 80 2.18 -14.54 3.47
N VAL A 81 1.74 -13.28 3.53
CA VAL A 81 0.31 -12.93 3.47
C VAL A 81 -0.08 -12.76 2.01
N ILE A 82 -1.02 -13.58 1.55
CA ILE A 82 -1.62 -13.51 0.22
C ILE A 82 -2.99 -12.87 0.38
N TRP A 83 -3.22 -11.75 -0.31
CA TRP A 83 -4.47 -11.03 -0.23
C TRP A 83 -4.85 -10.53 -1.64
N PRO A 84 -6.13 -10.21 -1.90
CA PRO A 84 -6.57 -9.86 -3.25
C PRO A 84 -6.15 -8.41 -3.55
N SER A 85 -4.88 -8.20 -3.89
CA SER A 85 -4.36 -6.96 -4.46
C SER A 85 -4.45 -6.99 -5.98
N MET A 86 -4.38 -5.83 -6.65
CA MET A 86 -4.45 -5.78 -8.12
C MET A 86 -3.87 -4.53 -8.73
N ARG A 87 -2.79 -4.67 -9.48
CA ARG A 87 -2.02 -3.66 -10.19
C ARG A 87 -2.39 -3.60 -11.67
N PHE A 88 -2.31 -2.42 -12.26
CA PHE A 88 -2.43 -2.30 -13.71
C PHE A 88 -1.19 -2.88 -14.39
N CYS A 89 -1.37 -3.78 -15.34
CA CYS A 89 -0.28 -4.56 -15.94
C CYS A 89 0.65 -3.70 -16.81
N ASP A 90 0.16 -2.54 -17.22
CA ASP A 90 0.87 -1.57 -18.03
C ASP A 90 1.73 -0.59 -17.23
N GLU A 91 1.70 -0.69 -15.89
CA GLU A 91 2.70 -0.04 -15.05
C GLU A 91 3.98 -0.91 -15.03
N PRO A 92 5.19 -0.35 -15.06
CA PRO A 92 6.42 -1.10 -14.82
C PRO A 92 6.58 -1.43 -13.31
N ILE A 93 7.16 -2.59 -12.98
CA ILE A 93 7.59 -2.92 -11.60
C ILE A 93 9.13 -2.85 -11.57
N PRO A 94 9.72 -1.95 -10.77
CA PRO A 94 11.16 -1.97 -10.50
C PRO A 94 11.64 -3.36 -10.01
N ASP A 95 12.83 -3.78 -10.42
CA ASP A 95 13.48 -5.06 -10.02
C ASP A 95 12.78 -6.36 -10.43
N PHE A 96 11.79 -6.26 -11.30
CA PHE A 96 11.23 -7.37 -12.06
C PHE A 96 11.45 -7.11 -13.56
N PRO A 97 11.57 -8.16 -14.41
CA PRO A 97 11.54 -7.97 -15.85
C PRO A 97 10.27 -7.21 -16.24
N LYS A 98 10.42 -6.14 -17.03
CA LYS A 98 9.25 -5.42 -17.56
C LYS A 98 8.36 -6.41 -18.31
N SER A 99 7.05 -6.38 -18.04
CA SER A 99 6.09 -7.13 -18.85
C SER A 99 6.10 -6.56 -20.28
N VAL A 100 5.78 -7.39 -21.26
CA VAL A 100 5.60 -6.93 -22.65
C VAL A 100 4.56 -5.80 -22.69
N VAL A 101 3.50 -5.93 -21.90
CA VAL A 101 2.44 -4.92 -21.74
C VAL A 101 2.98 -3.58 -21.23
N ALA A 102 3.84 -3.56 -20.21
CA ALA A 102 4.42 -2.33 -19.70
C ALA A 102 5.36 -1.67 -20.73
N MET A 103 6.12 -2.47 -21.49
CA MET A 103 6.97 -1.96 -22.57
C MET A 103 6.14 -1.36 -23.71
N GLU A 104 5.04 -2.01 -24.09
CA GLU A 104 4.12 -1.52 -25.13
C GLU A 104 3.42 -0.22 -24.71
N ALA A 105 2.98 -0.13 -23.46
CA ALA A 105 2.32 1.05 -22.93
C ALA A 105 3.26 2.26 -22.75
N GLU A 106 4.54 2.02 -22.42
CA GLU A 106 5.57 3.07 -22.45
C GLU A 106 5.80 3.60 -23.87
N ALA A 107 5.81 2.71 -24.88
CA ALA A 107 6.06 3.08 -26.27
C ALA A 107 4.85 3.79 -26.92
N ALA A 108 3.63 3.41 -26.56
CA ALA A 108 2.40 3.96 -27.11
C ALA A 108 1.30 4.02 -26.04
N PRO A 109 1.21 5.12 -25.27
CA PRO A 109 0.19 5.25 -24.24
C PRO A 109 -1.22 5.27 -24.85
N ALA A 110 -2.04 4.32 -24.46
CA ALA A 110 -3.45 4.24 -24.87
C ALA A 110 -4.37 4.13 -23.64
N PRO A 111 -5.55 4.77 -23.64
CA PRO A 111 -6.53 4.62 -22.57
C PRO A 111 -7.17 3.22 -22.55
N ALA A 112 -7.00 2.44 -23.62
CA ALA A 112 -7.46 1.06 -23.71
C ALA A 112 -6.87 0.17 -22.60
N LEU A 113 -7.65 -0.83 -22.19
CA LEU A 113 -7.20 -1.86 -21.25
C LEU A 113 -6.63 -3.05 -22.02
N ASP A 114 -5.38 -3.40 -21.72
CA ASP A 114 -4.77 -4.64 -22.20
C ASP A 114 -5.46 -5.87 -21.59
N LYS A 115 -5.25 -7.04 -22.21
CA LYS A 115 -5.90 -8.28 -21.81
C LYS A 115 -5.57 -8.69 -20.37
N ASP A 116 -4.34 -8.44 -19.93
CA ASP A 116 -3.88 -8.86 -18.60
C ASP A 116 -4.49 -7.96 -17.53
N THR A 117 -4.57 -6.64 -17.76
CA THR A 117 -5.29 -5.71 -16.88
C THR A 117 -6.79 -6.04 -16.83
N ARG A 118 -7.43 -6.36 -17.96
CA ARG A 118 -8.85 -6.80 -17.96
C ARG A 118 -9.04 -8.06 -17.12
N HIS A 119 -8.17 -9.05 -17.27
CA HIS A 119 -8.23 -10.28 -16.47
C HIS A 119 -8.03 -10.00 -14.98
N ALA A 120 -7.05 -9.16 -14.62
CA ALA A 120 -6.79 -8.75 -13.24
C ALA A 120 -8.01 -8.04 -12.61
N LEU A 121 -8.70 -7.15 -13.35
CA LEU A 121 -9.95 -6.52 -12.88
C LEU A 121 -11.05 -7.56 -12.59
N LEU A 122 -11.22 -8.56 -13.45
CA LEU A 122 -12.22 -9.61 -13.29
C LEU A 122 -11.97 -10.47 -12.04
N GLU A 123 -10.73 -10.86 -11.80
CA GLU A 123 -10.34 -11.63 -10.60
C GLU A 123 -10.53 -10.81 -9.32
N THR A 124 -10.25 -9.51 -9.40
CA THR A 124 -10.26 -8.58 -8.26
C THR A 124 -11.66 -8.16 -7.83
N PHE A 125 -12.57 -8.09 -8.80
CA PHE A 125 -13.97 -7.68 -8.64
C PHE A 125 -14.90 -8.78 -9.16
N PRO A 126 -14.96 -9.94 -8.47
CA PRO A 126 -15.81 -11.04 -8.88
C PRO A 126 -17.28 -10.61 -8.96
N GLY A 127 -17.99 -11.08 -9.99
CA GLY A 127 -19.38 -10.70 -10.25
C GLY A 127 -19.56 -9.35 -10.97
N ARG A 128 -18.49 -8.62 -11.29
CA ARG A 128 -18.54 -7.34 -12.03
C ARG A 128 -18.16 -7.46 -13.51
N ALA A 129 -18.21 -8.66 -14.09
CA ALA A 129 -17.74 -8.91 -15.46
C ALA A 129 -18.37 -7.97 -16.52
N THR A 130 -19.70 -7.81 -16.48
CA THR A 130 -20.40 -6.90 -17.40
C THR A 130 -19.95 -5.44 -17.25
N VAL A 131 -19.65 -4.99 -16.03
CA VAL A 131 -19.17 -3.64 -15.75
C VAL A 131 -17.76 -3.45 -16.32
N VAL A 132 -16.86 -4.42 -16.08
CA VAL A 132 -15.50 -4.41 -16.63
C VAL A 132 -15.52 -4.39 -18.16
N ASP A 133 -16.35 -5.20 -18.79
CA ASP A 133 -16.48 -5.24 -20.25
C ASP A 133 -17.00 -3.92 -20.85
N GLN A 134 -17.95 -3.27 -20.17
CA GLN A 134 -18.47 -1.96 -20.58
C GLN A 134 -17.42 -0.86 -20.43
N ILE A 135 -16.76 -0.76 -19.26
CA ILE A 135 -15.65 0.18 -19.01
C ILE A 135 -14.59 0.04 -20.10
N ALA A 136 -14.17 -1.20 -20.37
CA ALA A 136 -13.11 -1.45 -21.32
C ALA A 136 -13.52 -1.08 -22.76
N ARG A 137 -14.78 -1.36 -23.14
CA ARG A 137 -15.34 -0.92 -24.43
C ARG A 137 -15.40 0.61 -24.56
N MET A 138 -15.79 1.31 -23.51
CA MET A 138 -15.88 2.78 -23.52
C MET A 138 -14.48 3.42 -23.64
N LEU A 139 -13.48 2.87 -22.96
CA LEU A 139 -12.08 3.29 -23.12
C LEU A 139 -11.56 3.08 -24.55
N ASP A 140 -12.00 2.01 -25.23
CA ASP A 140 -11.64 1.73 -26.62
C ASP A 140 -12.37 2.67 -27.60
N GLN A 141 -13.67 2.91 -27.40
CA GLN A 141 -14.54 3.62 -28.34
C GLN A 141 -14.56 5.15 -28.15
N ARG A 142 -14.29 5.62 -26.93
CA ARG A 142 -14.35 7.04 -26.51
C ARG A 142 -15.60 7.78 -27.01
N PRO A 143 -16.81 7.26 -26.72
CA PRO A 143 -18.05 7.87 -27.17
C PRO A 143 -18.20 9.33 -26.72
N GLU A 144 -18.72 10.18 -27.60
CA GLU A 144 -19.02 11.57 -27.27
C GLU A 144 -20.13 11.65 -26.19
N ASN A 145 -19.96 12.53 -25.21
CA ASN A 145 -20.95 12.80 -24.14
C ASN A 145 -21.30 11.60 -23.22
N GLU A 146 -20.53 10.52 -23.22
CA GLU A 146 -20.78 9.33 -22.38
C GLU A 146 -19.80 9.20 -21.19
N LEU A 147 -19.01 10.23 -20.92
CA LEU A 147 -18.00 10.18 -19.87
C LEU A 147 -18.61 10.07 -18.46
N GLU A 148 -19.78 10.66 -18.23
CA GLU A 148 -20.50 10.48 -16.96
C GLU A 148 -20.98 9.03 -16.75
N GLU A 149 -21.41 8.36 -17.82
CA GLU A 149 -21.76 6.94 -17.74
C GLU A 149 -20.52 6.09 -17.46
N PHE A 150 -19.38 6.43 -18.07
CA PHE A 150 -18.10 5.81 -17.74
C PHE A 150 -17.77 5.96 -16.25
N GLY A 151 -17.87 7.18 -15.71
CA GLY A 151 -17.68 7.44 -14.28
C GLY A 151 -18.62 6.64 -13.40
N ARG A 152 -19.90 6.55 -13.76
CA ARG A 152 -20.89 5.73 -13.06
C ARG A 152 -20.50 4.26 -13.03
N LEU A 153 -20.00 3.71 -14.14
CA LEU A 153 -19.52 2.33 -14.19
C LEU A 153 -18.25 2.12 -13.36
N VAL A 154 -17.30 3.06 -13.39
CA VAL A 154 -16.10 3.03 -12.54
C VAL A 154 -16.49 3.01 -11.06
N ARG A 155 -17.44 3.85 -10.66
CA ARG A 155 -17.99 3.85 -9.30
C ARG A 155 -18.64 2.51 -8.97
N LEU A 156 -19.53 2.01 -9.83
CA LEU A 156 -20.21 0.72 -9.66
C LEU A 156 -19.24 -0.47 -9.54
N LEU A 157 -18.12 -0.43 -10.24
CA LEU A 157 -17.09 -1.47 -10.18
C LEU A 157 -16.52 -1.60 -8.76
N VAL A 158 -16.23 -0.47 -8.11
CA VAL A 158 -15.57 -0.43 -6.79
C VAL A 158 -16.53 -0.17 -5.62
N GLU A 159 -17.81 0.05 -5.93
CA GLU A 159 -18.92 0.28 -5.01
C GLU A 159 -19.09 -0.91 -4.04
N LEU A 160 -19.44 -0.56 -2.80
CA LEU A 160 -19.72 -1.49 -1.72
C LEU A 160 -21.21 -1.56 -1.40
N VAL A 161 -21.59 -2.62 -0.70
CA VAL A 161 -22.90 -2.71 -0.04
C VAL A 161 -23.05 -1.52 0.93
N PRO A 162 -24.11 -0.69 0.81
CA PRO A 162 -24.32 0.46 1.68
C PRO A 162 -24.40 0.10 3.18
N GLY A 163 -23.81 0.93 4.04
CA GLY A 163 -24.03 0.90 5.50
C GLY A 163 -23.08 0.07 6.37
N GLY A 164 -22.00 -0.51 5.83
CA GLY A 164 -20.98 -1.19 6.63
C GLY A 164 -19.77 -0.30 7.00
N PRO A 165 -18.84 -0.76 7.87
CA PRO A 165 -17.70 0.04 8.34
C PRO A 165 -16.56 0.15 7.32
N GLN A 166 -16.75 -0.35 6.10
CA GLN A 166 -15.73 -0.36 5.06
C GLN A 166 -15.20 1.02 4.64
N PRO A 167 -15.96 2.14 4.67
CA PRO A 167 -15.40 3.47 4.42
C PRO A 167 -14.26 3.82 5.38
N LEU A 168 -14.36 3.42 6.66
CA LEU A 168 -13.32 3.66 7.67
C LEU A 168 -11.99 2.95 7.36
N PHE A 169 -12.03 1.84 6.62
CA PHE A 169 -10.83 1.11 6.22
C PHE A 169 -10.07 1.77 5.08
N ALA A 170 -10.68 2.70 4.36
CA ALA A 170 -10.05 3.47 3.28
C ALA A 170 -9.53 4.83 3.74
N ALA A 171 -10.09 5.36 4.84
CA ALA A 171 -9.73 6.67 5.38
C ALA A 171 -8.29 6.72 5.92
N ASP A 172 -7.66 7.89 5.87
CA ASP A 172 -6.37 8.14 6.52
C ASP A 172 -6.51 8.90 7.84
N THR A 173 -7.59 9.65 7.98
CA THR A 173 -7.87 10.54 9.10
C THR A 173 -9.26 10.27 9.67
N LEU A 174 -9.49 10.64 10.92
CA LEU A 174 -10.78 10.57 11.62
C LEU A 174 -11.00 11.91 12.33
N ALA A 175 -12.15 12.54 12.11
CA ALA A 175 -12.61 13.71 12.86
C ALA A 175 -13.69 13.28 13.86
N GLU A 176 -13.60 13.74 15.11
CA GLU A 176 -14.60 13.42 16.12
C GLU A 176 -15.96 14.06 15.78
N GLY A 177 -17.02 13.24 15.75
CA GLY A 177 -18.40 13.73 15.59
C GLY A 177 -18.78 14.17 14.16
N VAL A 178 -17.88 14.05 13.19
CA VAL A 178 -18.15 14.39 11.78
C VAL A 178 -18.24 13.11 10.94
N PRO A 179 -19.35 12.86 10.21
CA PRO A 179 -19.40 11.78 9.24
C PRO A 179 -18.30 11.96 8.21
N GLN A 180 -17.55 10.90 7.90
CA GLN A 180 -16.56 10.96 6.83
C GLN A 180 -17.27 11.24 5.50
N SER A 181 -16.87 12.31 4.82
CA SER A 181 -17.32 12.58 3.46
C SER A 181 -16.79 11.50 2.52
N GLU A 182 -17.62 11.06 1.57
CA GLU A 182 -17.14 10.19 0.50
C GLU A 182 -16.13 10.94 -0.38
N PRO A 183 -15.02 10.27 -0.79
CA PRO A 183 -14.04 10.86 -1.70
C PRO A 183 -14.67 11.51 -2.93
N VAL A 184 -14.12 12.65 -3.39
CA VAL A 184 -14.61 13.36 -4.60
C VAL A 184 -14.61 12.45 -5.82
N LEU A 185 -13.72 11.46 -5.87
CA LEU A 185 -13.72 10.40 -6.87
C LEU A 185 -15.10 9.71 -7.05
N PHE A 186 -15.89 9.60 -5.98
CA PHE A 186 -17.19 8.94 -5.96
C PHE A 186 -18.38 9.88 -6.11
N THR A 187 -18.18 11.19 -5.93
CA THR A 187 -19.27 12.19 -5.87
C THR A 187 -19.12 13.35 -6.85
N GLY A 188 -17.92 13.58 -7.37
CA GLY A 188 -17.58 14.70 -8.26
C GLY A 188 -18.03 14.52 -9.71
N ASP A 189 -17.94 15.59 -10.49
CA ASP A 189 -18.19 15.56 -11.94
C ASP A 189 -17.11 14.73 -12.65
N THR A 190 -17.53 13.74 -13.44
CA THR A 190 -16.59 12.79 -14.04
C THR A 190 -15.74 13.47 -15.11
N ALA A 191 -16.31 14.40 -15.87
CA ALA A 191 -15.56 15.13 -16.90
C ALA A 191 -14.45 15.97 -16.29
N ALA A 192 -14.76 16.73 -15.24
CA ALA A 192 -13.77 17.53 -14.52
C ALA A 192 -12.63 16.68 -13.95
N LEU A 193 -12.96 15.53 -13.32
CA LEU A 193 -11.95 14.61 -12.78
C LEU A 193 -11.04 14.04 -13.87
N CYS A 194 -11.64 13.59 -14.98
CA CYS A 194 -10.91 13.08 -16.13
C CYS A 194 -10.02 14.14 -16.79
N ASP A 195 -10.49 15.38 -16.91
CA ASP A 195 -9.69 16.50 -17.42
C ASP A 195 -8.49 16.80 -16.52
N GLU A 196 -8.69 16.82 -15.21
CA GLU A 196 -7.62 17.03 -14.24
C GLU A 196 -6.54 15.93 -14.35
N PHE A 197 -6.95 14.66 -14.45
CA PHE A 197 -6.01 13.56 -14.67
C PHE A 197 -5.28 13.65 -16.00
N ALA A 198 -5.97 14.03 -17.09
CA ALA A 198 -5.36 14.20 -18.39
C ALA A 198 -4.26 15.27 -18.35
N GLN A 199 -4.54 16.41 -17.70
CA GLN A 199 -3.56 17.49 -17.52
C GLN A 199 -2.37 17.06 -16.67
N ALA A 200 -2.61 16.36 -15.55
CA ALA A 200 -1.54 15.84 -14.69
C ALA A 200 -0.62 14.86 -15.44
N LEU A 201 -1.20 13.94 -16.22
CA LEU A 201 -0.44 12.99 -17.02
C LEU A 201 0.37 13.67 -18.13
N ALA A 202 -0.17 14.72 -18.76
CA ALA A 202 0.53 15.49 -19.77
C ALA A 202 1.75 16.23 -19.18
N ALA A 203 1.61 16.82 -17.99
CA ALA A 203 2.69 17.49 -17.29
C ALA A 203 3.85 16.54 -16.93
N VAL A 204 3.53 15.31 -16.49
CA VAL A 204 4.55 14.28 -16.17
C VAL A 204 5.32 13.83 -17.42
N ARG A 205 4.68 13.83 -18.60
CA ARG A 205 5.29 13.35 -19.85
C ARG A 205 6.15 14.38 -20.56
N SER A 206 5.82 15.67 -20.46
CA SER A 206 6.46 16.74 -21.23
C SER A 206 7.81 17.16 -20.67
N GLY A 207 8.04 17.06 -19.35
CA GLY A 207 9.13 17.84 -18.73
C GLY A 207 8.90 19.34 -18.97
N ASP A 208 9.78 20.22 -18.48
CA ASP A 208 9.60 21.69 -18.56
C ASP A 208 9.50 22.29 -20.01
N ASP A 209 9.47 21.48 -21.07
CA ASP A 209 9.30 21.94 -22.44
C ASP A 209 7.83 21.89 -22.88
N THR A 210 7.24 23.07 -23.01
CA THR A 210 5.89 23.28 -23.54
C THR A 210 5.93 23.50 -25.05
N GLU A 211 5.59 22.48 -25.86
CA GLU A 211 5.11 22.71 -27.22
C GLU A 211 3.92 21.82 -27.59
N GLY A 212 2.78 22.46 -27.87
CA GLY A 212 1.60 21.85 -28.50
C GLY A 212 0.28 22.14 -27.79
N PHE A 213 -0.44 23.18 -28.21
CA PHE A 213 -1.79 23.47 -27.73
C PHE A 213 -2.80 22.54 -28.42
N SER A 214 -3.01 21.34 -27.88
CA SER A 214 -4.16 20.50 -28.21
C SER A 214 -5.29 20.78 -27.24
N LEU A 215 -6.54 20.82 -27.71
CA LEU A 215 -7.70 20.83 -26.81
C LEU A 215 -7.62 19.58 -25.91
N PRO A 216 -7.75 19.71 -24.57
CA PRO A 216 -7.75 18.56 -23.68
C PRO A 216 -8.89 17.62 -24.05
N ASN A 217 -8.59 16.34 -24.23
CA ASN A 217 -9.61 15.31 -24.35
C ASN A 217 -9.73 14.60 -23.00
N PRO A 218 -10.85 14.77 -22.26
CA PRO A 218 -11.02 14.14 -20.95
C PRO A 218 -10.84 12.61 -20.99
N TRP A 219 -11.13 11.96 -22.13
CA TRP A 219 -10.90 10.52 -22.28
C TRP A 219 -9.44 10.10 -22.09
N ASP A 220 -8.49 11.02 -22.24
CA ASP A 220 -7.07 10.75 -21.97
C ASP A 220 -6.78 10.59 -20.47
N GLY A 221 -7.65 11.09 -19.58
CA GLY A 221 -7.61 10.85 -18.13
C GLY A 221 -8.56 9.76 -17.62
N ALA A 222 -9.44 9.21 -18.47
CA ALA A 222 -10.43 8.21 -18.07
C ALA A 222 -9.81 6.91 -17.53
N LYS A 223 -8.71 6.45 -18.12
CA LYS A 223 -7.97 5.27 -17.60
C LYS A 223 -7.40 5.56 -16.21
N GLU A 224 -6.96 6.78 -15.97
CA GLU A 224 -6.42 7.19 -14.68
C GLU A 224 -7.52 7.28 -13.62
N LEU A 225 -8.72 7.77 -13.96
CA LEU A 225 -9.88 7.69 -13.08
C LEU A 225 -10.15 6.24 -12.60
N LEU A 226 -10.14 5.28 -13.53
CA LEU A 226 -10.30 3.86 -13.21
C LEU A 226 -9.18 3.32 -12.31
N ARG A 227 -7.93 3.73 -12.56
CA ARG A 227 -6.77 3.37 -11.71
C ARG A 227 -6.94 3.89 -10.31
N GLN A 228 -7.29 5.17 -10.14
CA GLN A 228 -7.47 5.80 -8.83
C GLN A 228 -8.63 5.15 -8.05
N ALA A 229 -9.72 4.79 -8.74
CA ALA A 229 -10.84 4.06 -8.12
C ALA A 229 -10.39 2.68 -7.62
N THR A 230 -9.61 1.96 -8.42
CA THR A 230 -9.06 0.65 -8.05
C THR A 230 -8.06 0.79 -6.91
N TYR A 231 -7.20 1.80 -6.94
CA TYR A 231 -6.25 2.12 -5.86
C TYR A 231 -6.97 2.35 -4.53
N TYR A 232 -8.04 3.15 -4.54
CA TYR A 232 -8.87 3.37 -3.34
C TYR A 232 -9.51 2.06 -2.84
N ALA A 233 -9.98 1.20 -3.74
CA ALA A 233 -10.49 -0.12 -3.38
C ALA A 233 -9.42 -1.01 -2.73
N MET A 234 -8.17 -0.98 -3.23
CA MET A 234 -7.05 -1.72 -2.65
C MET A 234 -6.65 -1.18 -1.27
N LYS A 235 -6.59 0.14 -1.11
CA LYS A 235 -6.34 0.80 0.18
C LYS A 235 -7.33 0.35 1.25
N ARG A 236 -8.61 0.35 0.88
CA ARG A 236 -9.70 -0.11 1.74
C ARG A 236 -9.55 -1.58 2.10
N ARG A 237 -9.33 -2.42 1.09
CA ARG A 237 -9.18 -3.88 1.26
C ARG A 237 -7.99 -4.23 2.14
N ALA A 238 -6.86 -3.51 2.02
CA ALA A 238 -5.73 -3.66 2.93
C ALA A 238 -6.13 -3.41 4.39
N GLY A 239 -6.93 -2.36 4.65
CA GLY A 239 -7.49 -2.10 5.98
C GLY A 239 -8.42 -3.22 6.48
N THR A 240 -9.34 -3.69 5.63
CA THR A 240 -10.25 -4.81 5.93
C THR A 240 -9.49 -6.09 6.28
N VAL A 241 -8.59 -6.54 5.40
CA VAL A 241 -7.80 -7.77 5.57
C VAL A 241 -6.90 -7.65 6.79
N GLY A 242 -6.32 -6.47 7.04
CA GLY A 242 -5.54 -6.19 8.23
C GLY A 242 -6.36 -6.39 9.51
N GLU A 243 -7.41 -5.59 9.69
CA GLU A 243 -8.17 -5.56 10.95
C GLU A 243 -9.02 -6.81 11.16
N ARG A 244 -9.71 -7.30 10.13
CA ARG A 244 -10.66 -8.43 10.25
C ARG A 244 -10.02 -9.79 10.02
N GLY A 245 -8.91 -9.83 9.28
CA GLY A 245 -8.17 -11.05 8.98
C GLY A 245 -6.94 -11.20 9.85
N LEU A 246 -5.83 -10.58 9.42
CA LEU A 246 -4.51 -10.81 10.00
C LEU A 246 -4.47 -10.54 11.51
N GLY A 247 -5.08 -9.45 11.99
CA GLY A 247 -5.16 -9.15 13.42
C GLY A 247 -5.81 -10.26 14.25
N ARG A 248 -6.89 -10.88 13.73
CA ARG A 248 -7.57 -12.01 14.38
C ARG A 248 -6.71 -13.27 14.37
N VAL A 249 -6.03 -13.57 13.26
CA VAL A 249 -5.12 -14.71 13.18
C VAL A 249 -3.95 -14.56 14.16
N VAL A 250 -3.38 -13.36 14.29
CA VAL A 250 -2.33 -13.07 15.29
C VAL A 250 -2.87 -13.24 16.71
N GLY A 251 -4.12 -12.84 16.98
CA GLY A 251 -4.79 -13.10 18.26
C GLY A 251 -4.95 -14.60 18.57
N GLN A 252 -5.36 -15.40 17.58
CA GLN A 252 -5.45 -16.85 17.71
C GLN A 252 -4.08 -17.50 17.95
N LEU A 253 -3.05 -17.04 17.22
CA LEU A 253 -1.68 -17.46 17.44
C LEU A 253 -1.19 -17.13 18.85
N ALA A 254 -1.52 -15.94 19.38
CA ALA A 254 -1.17 -15.56 20.74
C ALA A 254 -1.79 -16.49 21.80
N ALA A 255 -3.01 -16.97 21.57
CA ALA A 255 -3.67 -17.93 22.45
C ALA A 255 -3.07 -19.35 22.34
N SER A 256 -2.78 -19.82 21.12
CA SER A 256 -2.28 -21.19 20.88
C SER A 256 -0.76 -21.35 21.08
N ALA A 257 0.01 -20.28 20.91
CA ALA A 257 1.47 -20.29 20.98
C ALA A 257 2.00 -19.00 21.65
N PRO A 258 1.71 -18.78 22.95
CA PRO A 258 1.99 -17.51 23.64
C PRO A 258 3.48 -17.15 23.74
N ALA A 259 4.38 -18.13 23.56
CA ALA A 259 5.83 -17.92 23.54
C ALA A 259 6.36 -17.40 22.20
N VAL A 260 5.58 -17.46 21.13
CA VAL A 260 5.98 -17.01 19.78
C VAL A 260 5.91 -15.49 19.71
N ARG A 261 7.00 -14.89 19.23
CA ARG A 261 7.15 -13.46 18.97
C ARG A 261 6.81 -13.18 17.51
N VAL A 262 5.86 -12.28 17.25
CA VAL A 262 5.41 -11.96 15.90
C VAL A 262 6.04 -10.65 15.43
N HIS A 263 6.62 -10.66 14.23
CA HIS A 263 7.25 -9.50 13.60
C HIS A 263 6.53 -9.23 12.29
N LEU A 264 5.77 -8.13 12.24
CA LEU A 264 5.00 -7.79 11.06
C LEU A 264 5.86 -6.92 10.14
N VAL A 265 5.91 -7.27 8.86
CA VAL A 265 6.59 -6.53 7.81
C VAL A 265 5.58 -6.27 6.70
N GLY A 266 5.47 -5.03 6.26
CA GLY A 266 4.52 -4.66 5.22
C GLY A 266 5.15 -3.71 4.21
N HIS A 267 5.03 -4.04 2.93
CA HIS A 267 5.44 -3.17 1.83
C HIS A 267 4.25 -2.44 1.23
N SER A 268 4.36 -1.13 0.92
CA SER A 268 3.29 -0.39 0.22
C SER A 268 1.94 -0.55 0.93
N PHE A 269 0.88 -1.04 0.26
CA PHE A 269 -0.39 -1.37 0.91
C PHE A 269 -0.34 -2.52 1.92
N GLY A 270 0.62 -3.44 1.78
CA GLY A 270 0.93 -4.41 2.82
C GLY A 270 1.38 -3.74 4.12
N GLY A 271 2.01 -2.56 4.04
CA GLY A 271 2.30 -1.69 5.18
C GLY A 271 1.03 -1.20 5.88
N ARG A 272 0.03 -0.79 5.11
CA ARG A 272 -1.30 -0.43 5.64
C ARG A 272 -1.97 -1.66 6.27
N LEU A 273 -1.93 -2.80 5.60
CA LEU A 273 -2.52 -4.06 6.07
C LEU A 273 -1.98 -4.47 7.44
N VAL A 274 -0.65 -4.54 7.60
CA VAL A 274 -0.06 -4.90 8.90
C VAL A 274 -0.31 -3.86 9.98
N SER A 275 -0.48 -2.59 9.59
CA SER A 275 -0.82 -1.52 10.54
C SER A 275 -2.27 -1.62 11.02
N PHE A 276 -3.21 -1.94 10.14
CA PHE A 276 -4.61 -2.22 10.51
C PHE A 276 -4.75 -3.54 11.28
N ALA A 277 -3.84 -4.51 11.10
CA ALA A 277 -3.80 -5.70 11.94
C ALA A 277 -3.65 -5.37 13.43
N LEU A 278 -2.99 -4.25 13.78
CA LEU A 278 -2.91 -3.77 15.17
C LEU A 278 -4.27 -3.37 15.75
N ARG A 279 -5.18 -2.83 14.94
CA ARG A 279 -6.59 -2.57 15.33
C ARG A 279 -7.39 -3.85 15.54
N GLY A 280 -7.06 -4.88 14.77
CA GLY A 280 -7.69 -6.21 14.85
C GLY A 280 -7.22 -7.08 16.00
N LEU A 281 -6.20 -6.67 16.77
CA LEU A 281 -5.67 -7.46 17.87
C LEU A 281 -6.66 -7.49 19.05
N PRO A 282 -7.03 -8.69 19.55
CA PRO A 282 -7.80 -8.80 20.79
C PRO A 282 -7.11 -8.08 21.96
N GLU A 283 -7.88 -7.61 22.94
CA GLU A 283 -7.33 -7.00 24.15
C GLU A 283 -6.38 -7.95 24.89
N GLY A 284 -5.31 -7.40 25.48
CA GLY A 284 -4.28 -8.17 26.19
C GLY A 284 -3.29 -8.93 25.30
N VAL A 285 -3.42 -8.87 23.97
CA VAL A 285 -2.43 -9.47 23.06
C VAL A 285 -1.20 -8.57 22.94
N HIS A 286 -0.04 -9.13 23.33
CA HIS A 286 1.28 -8.45 23.30
C HIS A 286 2.32 -9.25 22.48
N THR A 287 1.90 -10.19 21.64
CA THR A 287 2.82 -11.05 20.88
C THR A 287 3.50 -10.34 19.72
N VAL A 288 2.97 -9.22 19.22
CA VAL A 288 3.60 -8.40 18.19
C VAL A 288 4.78 -7.63 18.79
N LYS A 289 6.00 -7.97 18.37
CA LYS A 289 7.26 -7.45 18.93
C LYS A 289 7.95 -6.44 18.04
N SER A 290 7.52 -6.28 16.80
CA SER A 290 7.94 -5.20 15.93
C SER A 290 6.99 -5.08 14.74
N VAL A 291 6.90 -3.88 14.20
CA VAL A 291 6.30 -3.62 12.89
C VAL A 291 7.34 -2.91 12.04
N THR A 292 7.57 -3.36 10.81
CA THR A 292 8.47 -2.71 9.84
C THR A 292 7.69 -2.38 8.57
N LEU A 293 7.59 -1.11 8.25
CA LEU A 293 6.91 -0.58 7.08
C LEU A 293 7.96 -0.22 6.03
N LEU A 294 7.90 -0.85 4.87
CA LEU A 294 8.79 -0.59 3.74
C LEU A 294 7.99 0.19 2.70
N GLN A 295 8.34 1.45 2.46
CA GLN A 295 7.69 2.28 1.45
C GLN A 295 6.15 2.29 1.66
N GLY A 296 5.70 2.57 2.89
CA GLY A 296 4.29 2.45 3.26
C GLY A 296 3.37 3.39 2.47
N ALA A 297 2.42 2.81 1.72
CA ALA A 297 1.51 3.54 0.83
C ALA A 297 0.22 3.98 1.53
N PHE A 298 0.38 4.82 2.56
CA PHE A 298 -0.71 5.44 3.30
C PHE A 298 -0.20 6.68 4.05
N SER A 299 -1.12 7.52 4.53
CA SER A 299 -0.78 8.86 5.03
C SER A 299 0.32 8.83 6.09
N HIS A 300 1.27 9.74 5.98
CA HIS A 300 2.29 9.97 6.99
C HIS A 300 1.75 10.40 8.36
N TYR A 301 0.49 10.85 8.42
CA TYR A 301 -0.19 11.22 9.66
C TYR A 301 -1.06 10.09 10.23
N ALA A 302 -1.05 8.89 9.63
CA ALA A 302 -1.98 7.82 10.04
C ALA A 302 -1.90 7.45 11.53
N PHE A 303 -0.75 7.66 12.18
CA PHE A 303 -0.56 7.40 13.63
C PHE A 303 -0.63 8.66 14.52
N ALA A 304 -0.78 9.84 13.92
CA ALA A 304 -0.79 11.11 14.63
C ALA A 304 -2.06 11.25 15.48
N ALA A 305 -1.92 11.64 16.74
CA ALA A 305 -3.08 11.87 17.60
C ALA A 305 -3.87 13.12 17.21
N ARG A 306 -3.19 14.09 16.59
CA ARG A 306 -3.79 15.32 16.03
C ARG A 306 -3.09 15.70 14.75
N LEU A 307 -3.83 16.16 13.75
CA LEU A 307 -3.26 16.65 12.50
C LEU A 307 -2.69 18.06 12.70
N PRO A 308 -1.55 18.42 12.08
CA PRO A 308 -0.98 19.77 12.19
C PRO A 308 -1.90 20.89 11.69
N PHE A 309 -2.81 20.56 10.78
CA PHE A 309 -3.74 21.49 10.13
C PHE A 309 -5.20 21.37 10.62
N ASP A 310 -5.50 20.38 11.45
CA ASP A 310 -6.81 20.21 12.07
C ASP A 310 -6.67 19.54 13.44
N ALA A 311 -6.82 20.34 14.50
CA ALA A 311 -6.68 19.86 15.88
C ALA A 311 -7.83 18.96 16.35
N HIS A 312 -8.95 18.90 15.60
CA HIS A 312 -10.11 18.07 15.89
C HIS A 312 -10.08 16.72 15.15
N ALA A 313 -9.11 16.53 14.26
CA ALA A 313 -8.88 15.30 13.54
C ALA A 313 -7.55 14.65 13.94
N GLY A 314 -7.51 13.33 13.87
CA GLY A 314 -6.31 12.51 14.06
C GLY A 314 -6.17 11.47 12.94
N GLY A 315 -5.06 10.75 12.94
CA GLY A 315 -4.84 9.64 12.03
C GLY A 315 -5.75 8.44 12.35
N VAL A 316 -6.14 7.68 11.33
CA VAL A 316 -7.03 6.51 11.46
C VAL A 316 -6.46 5.36 12.31
N LEU A 317 -5.13 5.38 12.53
CA LEU A 317 -4.36 4.43 13.33
C LEU A 317 -3.77 5.10 14.58
N GLN A 318 -4.29 6.25 15.01
CA GLN A 318 -3.81 6.93 16.22
C GLN A 318 -3.78 5.97 17.42
N GLY A 319 -2.66 5.95 18.14
CA GLY A 319 -2.45 5.10 19.31
C GLY A 319 -2.19 3.63 19.02
N GLN A 320 -2.35 3.16 17.77
CA GLN A 320 -2.18 1.74 17.44
C GLN A 320 -0.72 1.29 17.48
N GLN A 321 0.24 2.21 17.29
CA GLN A 321 1.66 1.95 17.53
C GLN A 321 1.95 1.49 18.98
N ASN A 322 1.09 1.83 19.94
CA ASN A 322 1.23 1.40 21.34
C ASN A 322 0.80 -0.07 21.56
N ARG A 323 0.21 -0.72 20.55
CA ARG A 323 -0.13 -2.15 20.57
C ARG A 323 1.09 -3.05 20.29
N VAL A 324 2.21 -2.47 19.89
CA VAL A 324 3.46 -3.17 19.62
C VAL A 324 4.29 -3.23 20.90
N ASP A 325 4.66 -4.43 21.34
CA ASP A 325 5.66 -4.63 22.41
C ASP A 325 7.07 -4.54 21.83
N GLY A 326 7.36 -3.38 21.25
CA GLY A 326 8.52 -3.10 20.41
C GLY A 326 8.33 -1.85 19.53
N PRO A 327 9.28 -1.56 18.63
CA PRO A 327 9.20 -0.40 17.75
C PRO A 327 8.28 -0.62 16.56
N LEU A 328 7.67 0.48 16.09
CA LEU A 328 7.16 0.61 14.72
C LEU A 328 8.22 1.35 13.90
N VAL A 329 8.83 0.65 12.95
CA VAL A 329 9.90 1.18 12.09
C VAL A 329 9.33 1.49 10.71
N CYS A 330 9.51 2.72 10.23
CA CYS A 330 9.16 3.14 8.89
C CYS A 330 10.44 3.41 8.09
N CYS A 331 10.71 2.55 7.11
CA CYS A 331 11.74 2.76 6.11
C CYS A 331 11.15 3.55 4.95
N TYR A 332 11.70 4.71 4.66
CA TYR A 332 11.22 5.62 3.62
C TYR A 332 12.36 5.96 2.64
N SER A 333 11.99 6.42 1.44
CA SER A 333 12.95 6.93 0.47
C SER A 333 12.35 8.07 -0.34
N HIS A 334 13.11 9.17 -0.47
CA HIS A 334 12.73 10.28 -1.33
C HIS A 334 12.75 9.91 -2.83
N PHE A 335 13.37 8.79 -3.21
CA PHE A 335 13.32 8.24 -4.57
C PHE A 335 12.01 7.48 -4.87
N ASP A 336 11.14 7.31 -3.88
CA ASP A 336 9.79 6.77 -4.09
C ASP A 336 8.88 7.84 -4.69
N ALA A 337 8.85 7.88 -6.02
CA ALA A 337 8.09 8.87 -6.79
C ALA A 337 6.58 8.59 -6.74
N ALA A 338 6.17 7.31 -6.66
CA ALA A 338 4.75 6.94 -6.50
C ALA A 338 4.15 7.62 -5.25
N LEU A 339 4.88 7.54 -4.13
CA LEU A 339 4.44 8.11 -2.87
C LEU A 339 4.73 9.62 -2.74
N GLY A 340 5.70 10.14 -3.47
CA GLY A 340 6.00 11.57 -3.53
C GLY A 340 5.03 12.39 -4.40
N THR A 341 4.34 11.77 -5.37
CA THR A 341 3.56 12.50 -6.40
C THR A 341 2.14 11.98 -6.63
N ILE A 342 1.98 10.69 -6.92
CA ILE A 342 0.67 10.09 -7.24
C ILE A 342 -0.19 10.03 -5.98
N TYR A 343 0.41 9.64 -4.85
CA TYR A 343 -0.31 9.54 -3.58
C TYR A 343 -0.89 10.89 -3.12
N PRO A 344 -0.13 12.01 -3.05
CA PRO A 344 -0.69 13.30 -2.66
C PRO A 344 -1.82 13.78 -3.57
N LEU A 345 -1.70 13.54 -4.88
CA LEU A 345 -2.75 13.89 -5.85
C LEU A 345 -4.03 13.09 -5.58
N ALA A 346 -3.91 11.77 -5.46
CA ALA A 346 -5.03 10.88 -5.18
C ALA A 346 -5.71 11.19 -3.84
N SER A 347 -4.92 11.50 -2.80
CA SER A 347 -5.41 11.85 -1.48
C SER A 347 -6.10 13.22 -1.44
N ARG A 348 -5.59 14.23 -2.17
CA ARG A 348 -6.27 15.52 -2.31
C ARG A 348 -7.66 15.32 -2.93
N MET A 349 -7.73 14.56 -4.02
CA MET A 349 -9.00 14.27 -4.70
C MET A 349 -9.95 13.41 -3.84
N ALA A 350 -9.49 12.88 -2.71
CA ALA A 350 -10.31 12.13 -1.78
C ALA A 350 -10.84 12.94 -0.58
N ASP A 351 -10.36 14.17 -0.33
CA ASP A 351 -10.68 14.92 0.89
C ASP A 351 -11.47 16.23 0.67
N ASP A 352 -11.84 16.62 -0.55
CA ASP A 352 -12.32 18.00 -0.76
C ASP A 352 -13.72 18.31 -0.17
N ALA A 353 -13.74 18.50 1.15
CA ALA A 353 -14.70 19.27 1.90
C ALA A 353 -14.07 20.65 2.18
N GLN A 354 -14.24 21.55 1.22
CA GLN A 354 -14.00 23.00 1.28
C GLN A 354 -12.53 23.49 1.18
N GLY A 355 -12.22 24.08 0.02
CA GLY A 355 -11.34 25.25 -0.06
C GLY A 355 -10.45 25.27 -1.29
N VAL A 356 -10.95 25.84 -2.40
CA VAL A 356 -10.10 26.31 -3.50
C VAL A 356 -9.19 27.40 -2.92
N VAL A 357 -7.90 27.11 -2.76
CA VAL A 357 -6.90 28.16 -2.58
C VAL A 357 -6.61 28.71 -3.98
N GLU A 358 -7.28 29.80 -4.33
CA GLU A 358 -6.89 30.67 -5.45
C GLU A 358 -5.42 31.10 -5.24
N GLY A 359 -4.55 30.79 -6.20
CA GLY A 359 -3.15 31.21 -6.16
C GLY A 359 -2.15 30.33 -6.92
N ALA A 360 -2.56 29.20 -7.49
CA ALA A 360 -1.68 28.34 -8.29
C ALA A 360 -1.49 28.88 -9.72
N THR A 361 -0.77 29.99 -9.84
CA THR A 361 -0.12 30.40 -11.08
C THR A 361 1.38 30.49 -10.81
N GLU A 362 2.15 29.79 -11.65
CA GLU A 362 3.61 29.87 -11.84
C GLU A 362 4.52 29.00 -10.94
N GLY A 363 4.99 27.88 -11.52
CA GLY A 363 6.41 27.53 -11.55
C GLY A 363 7.11 26.92 -10.33
N PHE A 364 6.45 26.69 -9.19
CA PHE A 364 7.09 26.06 -8.02
C PHE A 364 6.34 24.84 -7.48
N GLY A 365 7.01 23.67 -7.54
CA GLY A 365 6.86 22.51 -6.65
C GLY A 365 5.46 22.12 -6.14
N ILE A 366 4.52 21.78 -7.04
CA ILE A 366 3.17 21.29 -6.66
C ILE A 366 3.24 20.10 -5.67
N GLY A 367 4.23 19.20 -5.82
CA GLY A 367 4.43 18.06 -4.91
C GLY A 367 4.88 18.45 -3.49
N GLU A 368 5.64 19.53 -3.34
CA GLU A 368 6.21 19.96 -2.05
C GLU A 368 5.13 20.64 -1.17
N MET A 369 4.23 21.42 -1.78
CA MET A 369 3.08 22.02 -1.09
C MET A 369 1.95 21.01 -0.81
N LEU A 370 1.67 20.08 -1.74
CA LEU A 370 0.68 19.01 -1.50
C LEU A 370 1.18 17.99 -0.47
N GLY A 371 2.49 17.69 -0.48
CA GLY A 371 3.13 16.72 0.40
C GLY A 371 2.94 17.01 1.89
N ALA A 372 2.83 18.27 2.30
CA ALA A 372 2.68 18.63 3.72
C ALA A 372 1.33 18.20 4.33
N LYS A 373 0.24 18.21 3.55
CA LYS A 373 -1.10 17.74 4.00
C LYS A 373 -1.36 16.28 3.60
N TRP A 374 -0.88 15.89 2.41
CA TRP A 374 -1.25 14.65 1.72
C TRP A 374 -0.12 13.66 1.53
N GLY A 375 1.00 13.80 2.24
CA GLY A 375 2.15 12.92 2.11
C GLY A 375 1.90 11.48 2.54
N ALA A 376 2.65 10.57 1.93
CA ALA A 376 2.69 9.16 2.30
C ALA A 376 3.98 8.84 3.06
N MET A 377 3.87 8.03 4.12
CA MET A 377 5.03 7.74 4.97
C MET A 377 6.17 7.01 4.27
N GLY A 378 5.91 6.31 3.17
CA GLY A 378 6.99 5.69 2.41
C GLY A 378 7.91 6.70 1.70
N HIS A 379 7.48 7.96 1.56
CA HIS A 379 8.27 9.04 0.99
C HIS A 379 9.05 9.84 2.05
N ASP A 380 8.43 10.16 3.20
CA ASP A 380 8.99 11.07 4.21
C ASP A 380 8.90 10.58 5.67
N GLY A 381 8.50 9.33 5.87
CA GLY A 381 8.39 8.69 7.19
C GLY A 381 7.10 9.02 7.94
N VAL A 382 7.01 8.58 9.20
CA VAL A 382 5.91 8.92 10.10
C VAL A 382 6.02 10.37 10.56
N GLN A 383 4.93 11.13 10.48
CA GLN A 383 4.85 12.56 10.80
C GLN A 383 3.87 12.82 11.95
N ALA A 384 4.07 13.94 12.66
CA ALA A 384 3.23 14.42 13.77
C ALA A 384 2.97 13.40 14.91
N VAL A 385 3.87 12.42 15.11
CA VAL A 385 3.87 11.53 16.28
C VAL A 385 5.01 11.94 17.22
N PRO A 386 4.71 12.52 18.40
CA PRO A 386 5.74 12.96 19.35
C PRO A 386 6.68 11.82 19.75
N GLY A 387 7.98 12.11 19.81
CA GLY A 387 9.01 11.14 20.20
C GLY A 387 9.47 10.20 19.08
N THR A 388 8.99 10.38 17.85
CA THR A 388 9.50 9.65 16.68
C THR A 388 10.99 9.92 16.49
N ARG A 389 11.81 8.86 16.50
CA ARG A 389 13.26 8.98 16.28
C ARG A 389 13.58 8.79 14.80
N ALA A 390 14.57 9.53 14.31
CA ALA A 390 15.04 9.41 12.93
C ALA A 390 16.49 8.87 12.88
N TYR A 391 16.74 7.98 11.94
CA TYR A 391 18.07 7.39 11.67
C TYR A 391 18.35 7.39 10.17
N LYS A 392 19.62 7.49 9.80
CA LYS A 392 20.08 7.01 8.48
C LYS A 392 20.18 5.50 8.53
N LEU A 393 20.00 4.81 7.39
CA LEU A 393 20.10 3.34 7.32
C LEU A 393 21.39 2.81 7.95
N ALA A 394 22.56 3.37 7.60
CA ALA A 394 23.83 2.93 8.15
C ALA A 394 23.89 3.01 9.69
N ASP A 395 23.36 4.09 10.27
CA ASP A 395 23.33 4.29 11.72
C ASP A 395 22.35 3.32 12.40
N ALA A 396 21.20 3.06 11.78
CA ALA A 396 20.19 2.12 12.28
C ALA A 396 20.72 0.67 12.34
N LEU A 397 21.57 0.28 11.38
CA LEU A 397 22.13 -1.07 11.30
C LEU A 397 23.20 -1.37 12.36
N VAL A 398 23.86 -0.35 12.90
CA VAL A 398 24.90 -0.51 13.93
C VAL A 398 24.42 -0.09 15.33
N SER A 399 23.27 0.58 15.40
CA SER A 399 22.69 1.04 16.67
C SER A 399 21.71 0.04 17.27
N THR A 400 21.44 0.18 18.56
CA THR A 400 20.28 -0.48 19.17
C THR A 400 19.04 0.38 18.95
N LEU A 401 18.09 -0.12 18.15
CA LEU A 401 16.82 0.57 17.90
C LEU A 401 15.97 0.66 19.19
N PRO A 402 15.13 1.72 19.30
CA PRO A 402 14.19 1.91 20.41
C PRO A 402 13.35 0.67 20.76
N THR A 403 12.97 0.55 22.04
CA THR A 403 12.10 -0.51 22.56
C THR A 403 10.62 -0.28 22.32
N SER A 404 10.23 0.92 21.91
CA SER A 404 8.83 1.32 21.72
C SER A 404 8.76 2.59 20.88
N GLY A 405 7.56 2.91 20.41
CA GLY A 405 7.29 4.11 19.63
C GLY A 405 7.69 4.00 18.17
N CYS A 406 7.53 5.12 17.46
CA CYS A 406 7.82 5.20 16.03
C CYS A 406 9.29 5.53 15.76
N VAL A 407 9.84 4.93 14.71
CA VAL A 407 11.21 5.13 14.23
C VAL A 407 11.18 5.32 12.73
N ASN A 408 11.72 6.42 12.24
CA ASN A 408 11.94 6.67 10.82
C ASN A 408 13.37 6.29 10.45
N ILE A 409 13.53 5.50 9.38
CA ILE A 409 14.82 5.15 8.81
C ILE A 409 14.84 5.63 7.35
N ASP A 410 15.74 6.56 7.05
CA ASP A 410 16.02 6.95 5.67
C ASP A 410 16.77 5.80 4.98
N ALA A 411 16.07 5.12 4.07
CA ALA A 411 16.55 3.98 3.31
C ALA A 411 17.05 4.35 1.90
N ALA A 412 17.12 5.63 1.55
CA ALA A 412 17.48 6.11 0.21
C ALA A 412 18.89 5.71 -0.24
N ALA A 413 19.75 5.28 0.68
CA ALA A 413 21.07 4.74 0.35
C ALA A 413 20.99 3.45 -0.51
N VAL A 414 19.95 2.63 -0.31
CA VAL A 414 19.72 1.37 -1.02
C VAL A 414 18.43 1.38 -1.85
N VAL A 415 17.35 1.99 -1.34
CA VAL A 415 16.06 2.12 -2.02
C VAL A 415 16.12 3.35 -2.94
N LYS A 416 16.65 3.18 -4.14
CA LYS A 416 16.90 4.28 -5.10
C LYS A 416 16.83 3.86 -6.57
N SER A 417 16.59 2.59 -6.83
CA SER A 417 16.56 2.01 -8.16
C SER A 417 15.12 1.89 -8.64
N GLY A 418 14.84 2.31 -9.86
CA GLY A 418 13.51 2.21 -10.44
C GLY A 418 13.31 3.20 -11.58
N GLY A 419 12.13 3.14 -12.20
CA GLY A 419 11.76 4.00 -13.32
C GLY A 419 10.45 4.74 -13.05
N PRO A 420 10.19 5.85 -13.77
CA PRO A 420 8.90 6.51 -13.71
C PRO A 420 7.78 5.54 -14.16
N PRO A 421 6.55 5.70 -13.63
CA PRO A 421 6.15 6.73 -12.67
C PRO A 421 6.42 6.33 -11.20
N ALA A 422 6.80 5.07 -10.93
CA ALA A 422 6.89 4.54 -9.57
C ALA A 422 8.16 4.94 -8.81
N GLY A 423 9.25 5.24 -9.50
CA GLY A 423 10.56 5.46 -8.88
C GLY A 423 11.01 4.20 -8.12
N ALA A 424 11.60 4.38 -6.93
CA ALA A 424 12.13 3.30 -6.10
C ALA A 424 11.09 2.56 -5.24
N HIS A 425 9.79 2.70 -5.52
CA HIS A 425 8.71 2.16 -4.68
C HIS A 425 8.82 0.64 -4.40
N SER A 426 9.25 -0.15 -5.40
CA SER A 426 9.37 -1.61 -5.29
C SER A 426 10.80 -2.09 -4.99
N ASP A 427 11.75 -1.18 -4.82
CA ASP A 427 13.18 -1.45 -4.60
C ASP A 427 13.46 -1.83 -3.15
N ILE A 428 12.81 -2.91 -2.69
CA ILE A 428 12.77 -3.32 -1.28
C ILE A 428 13.55 -4.60 -0.98
N VAL A 429 14.12 -5.23 -2.01
CA VAL A 429 14.82 -6.51 -1.88
C VAL A 429 16.31 -6.24 -1.63
N HIS A 430 16.60 -5.75 -0.43
CA HIS A 430 17.95 -5.42 0.02
C HIS A 430 18.28 -6.16 1.31
N ARG A 431 19.54 -6.61 1.44
CA ARG A 431 20.04 -7.28 2.64
C ARG A 431 19.89 -6.38 3.86
N GLU A 432 20.12 -5.08 3.68
CA GLU A 432 20.04 -4.04 4.69
C GLU A 432 18.62 -3.91 5.26
N LEU A 433 17.59 -4.02 4.42
CA LEU A 433 16.21 -3.96 4.90
C LEU A 433 15.82 -5.22 5.70
N ALA A 434 16.35 -6.39 5.32
CA ALA A 434 16.21 -7.59 6.16
C ALA A 434 16.94 -7.43 7.50
N GLN A 435 18.11 -6.79 7.53
CA GLN A 435 18.80 -6.46 8.79
C GLN A 435 18.00 -5.50 9.66
N VAL A 436 17.30 -4.51 9.08
CA VAL A 436 16.40 -3.62 9.82
C VAL A 436 15.29 -4.41 10.50
N VAL A 437 14.66 -5.38 9.81
CA VAL A 437 13.63 -6.25 10.41
C VAL A 437 14.18 -7.02 11.61
N LEU A 438 15.37 -7.60 11.48
CA LEU A 438 16.04 -8.33 12.57
C LEU A 438 16.40 -7.41 13.75
N ALA A 439 16.90 -6.21 13.47
CA ALA A 439 17.26 -5.21 14.49
C ALA A 439 16.01 -4.72 15.24
N ALA A 440 14.93 -4.42 14.53
CA ALA A 440 13.65 -4.00 15.10
C ALA A 440 13.04 -5.10 15.99
N GLY A 441 13.08 -6.35 15.51
CA GLY A 441 12.59 -7.52 16.24
C GLY A 441 13.50 -8.01 17.36
N ARG A 442 14.76 -7.54 17.40
CA ARG A 442 15.85 -8.04 18.26
C ARG A 442 16.04 -9.54 18.13
N ILE A 443 15.94 -10.03 16.91
CA ILE A 443 16.13 -11.43 16.55
C ILE A 443 17.64 -11.68 16.50
N ARG A 444 18.14 -12.67 17.24
CA ARG A 444 19.56 -12.99 17.40
C ARG A 444 19.82 -14.47 17.15
#